data_AF-A0A0D7BWC2-F1
#
_entry.id   AF-A0A0D7BWC2-F1
#
_cell.length_a   1.000
_cell.length_b   1.000
_cell.length_c   1.000
_cell.angle_alpha   90.00
_cell.angle_beta   90.00
_cell.angle_gamma   90.00
#
_symmetry.space_group_name_H-M   'P 1'
#
loop_
_entity.id
_entity.type
_entity.pdbx_description
1 polymer ?
#
loop_
_entity_poly.entity_id
_entity_poly.type
_entity_poly.pdbx_seq_one_letter_code
_entity_poly.pdbx_strand_id
1 'polypeptide(L)'
;LRKSQLEGFNIPGTARKLIATLFADDTTVYLSAKDDFEQLQAILEEWCLASGARFNIQKTKVVPVGTREFRDEVVSSRRTNATSSRIPDEIEIVNEGESTRILGGWIGNNAEETVPWETIIAEIDERLENWEK
;
A
#
# COMPACT_ATOMS: atom_id res chain seq x y z
N LEU A 1 15.88 -6.47 -1.93
CA LEU A 1 15.42 -5.08 -2.18
C LEU A 1 16.50 -4.13 -2.72
N ARG A 2 17.57 -3.77 -2.00
CA ARG A 2 18.56 -2.81 -2.57
C ARG A 2 19.37 -3.31 -3.77
N LYS A 3 19.49 -4.64 -3.90
CA LYS A 3 20.14 -5.33 -5.03
C LYS A 3 19.15 -5.89 -6.05
N SER A 4 17.85 -5.68 -5.88
CA SER A 4 16.86 -6.19 -6.84
C SER A 4 16.77 -5.27 -8.06
N GLN A 5 16.18 -5.81 -9.14
CA GLN A 5 15.90 -5.08 -10.36
C GLN A 5 14.70 -4.14 -10.26
N LEU A 6 13.94 -4.19 -9.16
CA LEU A 6 12.81 -3.29 -8.89
C LEU A 6 13.22 -1.81 -9.02
N GLU A 7 12.51 -1.06 -9.87
CA GLU A 7 12.72 0.36 -10.13
C GLU A 7 12.19 1.24 -8.97
N GLY A 8 11.04 0.90 -8.41
CA GLY A 8 10.36 1.71 -7.40
C GLY A 8 10.04 3.14 -7.88
N PHE A 9 9.94 4.08 -6.94
CA PHE A 9 9.62 5.47 -7.24
C PHE A 9 10.88 6.32 -7.41
N ASN A 10 10.93 7.07 -8.52
CA ASN A 10 11.90 8.13 -8.72
C ASN A 10 11.33 9.45 -8.19
N ILE A 11 11.84 9.90 -7.05
CA ILE A 11 11.40 11.16 -6.44
C ILE A 11 12.32 12.29 -6.93
N PRO A 12 11.76 13.35 -7.54
CA PRO A 12 12.54 14.51 -7.97
C PRO A 12 13.35 15.11 -6.81
N GLY A 13 14.63 15.39 -7.06
CA GLY A 13 15.52 15.98 -6.06
C GLY A 13 16.22 14.99 -5.12
N THR A 14 15.91 13.69 -5.20
CA THR A 14 16.64 12.65 -4.46
C THR A 14 17.52 11.80 -5.36
N ALA A 15 18.74 11.50 -4.89
CA ALA A 15 19.70 10.67 -5.61
C ALA A 15 19.37 9.17 -5.59
N ARG A 16 18.38 8.73 -4.81
CA ARG A 16 18.02 7.32 -4.63
C ARG A 16 16.54 7.12 -4.93
N LYS A 17 16.24 6.05 -5.67
CA LYS A 17 14.89 5.51 -5.81
C LYS A 17 14.33 5.07 -4.45
N LEU A 18 13.04 5.30 -4.25
CA LEU A 18 12.29 4.82 -3.11
C LEU A 18 11.68 3.46 -3.46
N ILE A 19 12.12 2.41 -2.81
CA ILE A 19 11.60 1.04 -3.01
C ILE A 19 10.80 0.57 -1.81
N ALA A 20 11.24 0.89 -0.59
CA ALA A 20 10.53 0.50 0.61
C ALA A 20 10.79 1.47 1.77
N THR A 21 9.79 1.63 2.63
CA THR A 21 9.88 2.26 3.95
C THR A 21 9.47 1.24 5.00
N LEU A 22 10.21 1.18 6.11
CA LEU A 22 9.91 0.29 7.22
C LEU A 22 9.78 1.13 8.49
N PHE A 23 8.71 0.88 9.25
CA PHE A 23 8.48 1.50 10.55
C PHE A 23 7.89 0.45 11.49
N ALA A 24 8.65 0.04 12.51
CA ALA A 24 8.32 -1.13 13.34
C ALA A 24 8.04 -2.37 12.47
N ASP A 25 6.85 -2.97 12.59
CA ASP A 25 6.36 -4.08 11.77
C ASP A 25 5.68 -3.64 10.46
N ASP A 26 5.30 -2.37 10.35
CA ASP A 26 4.71 -1.83 9.12
C ASP A 26 5.76 -1.67 8.03
N THR A 27 5.48 -2.27 6.87
CA THR A 27 6.33 -2.19 5.68
C THR A 27 5.50 -1.67 4.51
N THR A 28 5.98 -0.61 3.86
CA THR A 28 5.41 -0.11 2.61
C THR A 28 6.42 -0.30 1.49
N VAL A 29 5.99 -0.88 0.39
CA VAL A 29 6.80 -1.08 -0.82
C VAL A 29 6.22 -0.22 -1.94
N TYR A 30 7.11 0.41 -2.72
CA TYR A 30 6.80 1.30 -3.81
C TYR A 30 7.27 0.63 -5.10
N LEU A 31 6.35 0.42 -6.05
CA LEU A 31 6.60 -0.26 -7.30
C LEU A 31 6.35 0.69 -8.47
N SER A 32 7.28 0.74 -9.41
CA SER A 32 7.08 1.36 -10.73
C SER A 32 5.98 0.62 -11.50
N ALA A 33 5.35 1.28 -12.46
CA ALA A 33 4.45 0.60 -13.41
C ALA A 33 5.16 -0.50 -14.23
N LYS A 34 6.50 -0.46 -14.29
CA LYS A 34 7.32 -1.49 -14.94
C LYS A 34 7.74 -2.64 -14.02
N ASP A 35 7.53 -2.48 -12.72
CA ASP A 35 7.88 -3.52 -11.76
C ASP A 35 6.81 -4.62 -11.77
N ASP A 36 7.28 -5.86 -11.63
CA ASP A 36 6.42 -7.03 -11.52
C ASP A 36 6.19 -7.38 -10.05
N PHE A 37 4.93 -7.61 -9.69
CA PHE A 37 4.54 -8.01 -8.35
C PHE A 37 5.13 -9.36 -7.93
N GLU A 38 5.27 -10.31 -8.87
CA GLU A 38 5.87 -11.62 -8.62
C GLU A 38 7.36 -11.50 -8.27
N GLN A 39 8.09 -10.57 -8.90
CA GLN A 39 9.48 -10.29 -8.52
C GLN A 39 9.57 -9.76 -7.09
N LEU A 40 8.65 -8.87 -6.69
CA LEU A 40 8.57 -8.42 -5.31
C LEU A 40 8.28 -9.61 -4.38
N GLN A 41 7.29 -10.43 -4.71
CA GLN A 41 6.89 -11.57 -3.90
C GLN A 41 8.04 -12.55 -3.68
N ALA A 42 8.80 -12.89 -4.72
CA ALA A 42 9.97 -13.77 -4.60
C ALA A 42 11.04 -13.20 -3.65
N ILE A 43 11.29 -11.88 -3.70
CA ILE A 43 12.22 -11.21 -2.79
C ILE A 43 11.73 -11.25 -1.35
N LEU A 44 10.42 -11.03 -1.15
CA LEU A 44 9.81 -11.05 0.18
C LEU A 44 9.80 -12.47 0.77
N GLU A 45 9.51 -13.48 -0.04
CA GLU A 45 9.53 -14.89 0.36
C GLU A 45 10.92 -15.36 0.77
N GLU A 46 11.97 -15.01 0.00
CA GLU A 46 13.36 -15.30 0.35
C GLU A 46 13.74 -14.65 1.69
N TRP A 47 13.34 -13.39 1.89
CA TRP A 47 13.58 -12.69 3.14
C TRP A 47 12.81 -13.31 4.32
N CYS A 48 11.55 -13.71 4.11
CA CYS A 48 10.74 -14.42 5.10
C CYS A 48 11.39 -15.75 5.49
N LEU A 49 11.88 -16.52 4.51
CA LEU A 49 12.58 -17.78 4.75
C LEU A 49 13.86 -17.58 5.58
N ALA A 50 14.64 -16.55 5.27
CA ALA A 50 15.88 -16.25 5.97
C ALA A 50 15.68 -15.67 7.38
N SER A 51 14.62 -14.87 7.59
CA SER A 51 14.35 -14.19 8.86
C SER A 51 13.41 -14.96 9.79
N GLY A 52 12.63 -15.91 9.26
CA GLY A 52 11.52 -16.55 9.98
C GLY A 52 10.27 -15.67 10.13
N ALA A 53 10.28 -14.45 9.57
CA ALA A 53 9.12 -13.56 9.58
C ALA A 53 8.06 -13.98 8.56
N ARG A 54 6.82 -13.51 8.74
CA ARG A 54 5.70 -13.78 7.83
C ARG A 54 4.88 -12.52 7.60
N PHE A 55 4.66 -12.17 6.33
CA PHE A 55 3.75 -11.09 5.97
C PHE A 55 2.30 -11.49 6.23
N ASN A 56 1.52 -10.55 6.76
CA ASN A 56 0.09 -10.71 6.91
C ASN A 56 -0.60 -10.31 5.61
N ILE A 57 -0.81 -11.28 4.72
CA ILE A 57 -1.43 -11.06 3.40
C ILE A 57 -2.82 -10.42 3.53
N GLN A 58 -3.62 -10.80 4.54
CA GLN A 58 -4.95 -10.22 4.75
C GLN A 58 -4.92 -8.74 5.14
N LYS A 59 -3.82 -8.27 5.74
CA LYS A 59 -3.61 -6.84 6.03
C LYS A 59 -2.87 -6.11 4.92
N THR A 60 -2.38 -6.83 3.90
CA THR A 60 -1.63 -6.24 2.80
C THR A 60 -2.61 -5.62 1.81
N LYS A 61 -2.37 -4.35 1.48
CA LYS A 61 -3.19 -3.59 0.53
C LYS A 61 -2.32 -2.99 -0.55
N VAL A 62 -2.88 -2.88 -1.76
CA VAL A 62 -2.24 -2.21 -2.90
C VAL A 62 -3.02 -0.93 -3.21
N VAL A 63 -2.31 0.19 -3.29
CA VAL A 63 -2.87 1.48 -3.70
C VAL A 63 -2.26 1.85 -5.04
N PRO A 64 -2.99 1.75 -6.17
CA PRO A 64 -2.47 2.17 -7.46
C PRO A 64 -2.34 3.70 -7.50
N VAL A 65 -1.18 4.19 -7.94
CA VAL A 65 -0.88 5.64 -8.03
C VAL A 65 -0.49 5.96 -9.48
N GLY A 66 -1.08 7.01 -10.04
CA GLY A 66 -0.86 7.38 -11.44
C GLY A 66 -2.07 8.10 -12.03
N THR A 67 -2.23 8.03 -13.36
CA THR A 67 -3.42 8.58 -14.05
C THR A 67 -4.66 7.74 -13.71
N ARG A 68 -5.85 8.31 -13.94
CA ARG A 68 -7.11 7.61 -13.65
C ARG A 68 -7.23 6.32 -14.46
N GLU A 69 -6.84 6.38 -15.73
CA GLU A 69 -6.89 5.25 -16.68
C GLU A 69 -5.98 4.11 -16.20
N PHE A 70 -4.78 4.44 -15.73
CA PHE A 70 -3.86 3.46 -15.16
C PHE A 70 -4.45 2.79 -13.92
N ARG A 71 -5.05 3.57 -13.01
CA ARG A 71 -5.65 3.01 -11.79
C ARG A 71 -6.81 2.07 -12.11
N ASP A 72 -7.69 2.47 -13.03
CA ASP A 72 -8.82 1.64 -13.47
C ASP A 72 -8.33 0.36 -14.16
N GLU A 73 -7.26 0.43 -14.93
CA GLU A 73 -6.62 -0.75 -15.55
C GLU A 73 -6.04 -1.68 -14.48
N VAL A 74 -5.33 -1.17 -13.47
CA VAL A 74 -4.79 -1.99 -12.38
C VAL A 74 -5.91 -2.64 -11.58
N VAL A 75 -6.97 -1.91 -11.25
CA VAL A 75 -8.11 -2.44 -10.49
C VAL A 75 -8.82 -3.56 -11.27
N SER A 76 -9.08 -3.34 -12.57
CA SER A 76 -9.81 -4.30 -13.41
C SER A 76 -8.97 -5.52 -13.80
N SER A 77 -7.71 -5.32 -14.21
CA SER A 77 -6.82 -6.39 -14.65
C SER A 77 -6.09 -7.08 -13.50
N ARG A 78 -5.98 -6.40 -12.36
CA ARG A 78 -5.10 -6.76 -11.23
C ARG A 78 -3.65 -6.94 -11.65
N ARG A 79 -3.18 -6.17 -12.62
CA ARG A 79 -1.79 -6.17 -13.13
C ARG A 79 -1.24 -4.76 -13.11
N THR A 80 0.06 -4.61 -12.88
CA THR A 80 0.73 -3.30 -12.92
C THR A 80 1.01 -2.83 -14.35
N ASN A 81 1.08 -3.76 -15.30
CA ASN A 81 1.12 -3.50 -16.74
C ASN A 81 0.63 -4.73 -17.53
N ALA A 82 0.50 -4.61 -18.85
CA ALA A 82 0.01 -5.68 -19.73
C ALA A 82 0.82 -6.99 -19.66
N THR A 83 2.10 -6.93 -19.27
CA THR A 83 3.00 -8.09 -19.21
C THR A 83 3.27 -8.59 -17.80
N SER A 84 2.95 -7.82 -16.77
CA SER A 84 3.25 -8.16 -15.37
C SER A 84 2.33 -9.25 -14.87
N SER A 85 2.81 -10.08 -13.94
CA SER A 85 1.99 -11.05 -13.23
C SER A 85 0.82 -10.41 -12.48
N ARG A 86 -0.26 -11.18 -12.33
CA ARG A 86 -1.49 -10.73 -11.66
C ARG A 86 -1.30 -10.72 -10.15
N ILE A 87 -1.76 -9.66 -9.49
CA ILE A 87 -1.77 -9.52 -8.03
C ILE A 87 -2.72 -10.59 -7.44
N PRO A 88 -2.27 -11.40 -6.47
CA PRO A 88 -3.07 -12.45 -5.83
C PRO A 88 -4.40 -11.93 -5.29
N ASP A 89 -5.49 -12.70 -5.42
CA ASP A 89 -6.86 -12.26 -5.07
C ASP A 89 -7.04 -11.96 -3.57
N GLU A 90 -6.19 -12.52 -2.73
CA GLU A 90 -6.18 -12.31 -1.29
C GLU A 90 -5.72 -10.89 -0.89
N ILE A 91 -5.07 -10.16 -1.82
CA ILE A 91 -4.61 -8.80 -1.61
C ILE A 91 -5.66 -7.82 -2.11
N GLU A 92 -6.14 -6.98 -1.21
CA GLU A 92 -7.10 -5.92 -1.52
C GLU A 92 -6.41 -4.81 -2.33
N ILE A 93 -7.03 -4.39 -3.44
CA ILE A 93 -6.62 -3.21 -4.21
C ILE A 93 -7.61 -2.10 -3.86
N VAL A 94 -7.11 -0.98 -3.36
CA VAL A 94 -7.93 0.16 -2.94
C VAL A 94 -8.50 0.85 -4.18
N ASN A 95 -9.82 0.99 -4.24
CA ASN A 95 -10.51 1.57 -5.38
C ASN A 95 -10.49 3.10 -5.35
N GLU A 96 -10.95 3.71 -6.44
CA GLU A 96 -11.22 5.14 -6.50
C GLU A 96 -12.28 5.55 -5.44
N GLY A 97 -12.04 6.63 -4.71
CA GLY A 97 -12.91 7.11 -3.63
C GLY A 97 -12.71 6.38 -2.29
N GLU A 98 -12.01 5.24 -2.27
CA GLU A 98 -11.69 4.51 -1.05
C GLU A 98 -10.33 4.96 -0.48
N SER A 99 -10.16 4.80 0.83
CA SER A 99 -8.88 5.05 1.49
C SER A 99 -8.48 3.92 2.45
N THR A 100 -7.19 3.84 2.69
CA THR A 100 -6.58 2.96 3.69
C THR A 100 -5.65 3.76 4.60
N ARG A 101 -5.19 3.15 5.70
CA ARG A 101 -4.24 3.76 6.63
C ARG A 101 -2.81 3.32 6.32
N ILE A 102 -1.87 4.27 6.35
CA ILE A 102 -0.43 4.06 6.39
C ILE A 102 0.12 4.93 7.52
N LEU A 103 0.68 4.31 8.57
CA LEU A 103 1.26 4.99 9.74
C LEU A 103 0.32 6.05 10.38
N GLY A 104 -0.98 5.75 10.41
CA GLY A 104 -2.01 6.65 10.95
C GLY A 104 -2.53 7.71 9.97
N GLY A 105 -1.85 7.93 8.84
CA GLY A 105 -2.34 8.77 7.75
C GLY A 105 -3.29 8.01 6.83
N TRP A 106 -4.34 8.68 6.35
CA TRP A 106 -5.24 8.12 5.35
C TRP A 106 -4.72 8.41 3.95
N ILE A 107 -4.72 7.39 3.09
CA ILE A 107 -4.28 7.46 1.70
C ILE A 107 -5.29 6.77 0.80
N GLY A 108 -5.64 7.42 -0.30
CA GLY A 108 -6.63 6.95 -1.26
C GLY A 108 -6.75 7.93 -2.42
N ASN A 109 -7.14 7.45 -3.60
CA ASN A 109 -7.32 8.32 -4.76
C ASN A 109 -8.70 8.96 -4.72
N ASN A 110 -8.77 10.29 -4.69
CA ASN A 110 -10.02 11.06 -4.55
C ASN A 110 -10.90 10.58 -3.38
N ALA A 111 -10.28 10.07 -2.32
CA ALA A 111 -10.99 9.67 -1.11
C ALA A 111 -11.53 10.90 -0.38
N GLU A 112 -12.70 10.75 0.23
CA GLU A 112 -13.34 11.83 0.97
C GLU A 112 -12.57 12.13 2.25
N GLU A 113 -11.97 13.32 2.34
CA GLU A 113 -11.03 13.69 3.41
C GLU A 113 -11.70 13.78 4.79
N THR A 114 -13.02 13.95 4.84
CA THR A 114 -13.79 14.13 6.09
C THR A 114 -14.12 12.83 6.80
N VAL A 115 -14.30 11.72 6.06
CA VAL A 115 -14.68 10.41 6.60
C VAL A 115 -13.74 9.91 7.71
N PRO A 116 -12.40 10.02 7.57
CA PRO A 116 -11.47 9.81 8.67
C PRO A 116 -11.79 10.52 9.98
N TRP A 117 -12.16 11.81 9.90
CA TRP A 117 -12.33 12.69 11.03
C TRP A 117 -13.65 12.46 11.75
N GLU A 118 -14.72 12.15 11.00
CA GLU A 118 -16.02 11.84 11.58
C GLU A 118 -15.94 10.66 12.56
N THR A 119 -15.26 9.58 12.15
CA THR A 119 -15.04 8.42 13.04
C THR A 119 -14.20 8.78 14.26
N ILE A 120 -13.12 9.55 14.08
CA ILE A 120 -12.23 9.95 15.19
C ILE A 120 -12.98 10.83 16.20
N ILE A 121 -13.77 11.80 15.71
CA ILE A 121 -14.57 12.67 16.57
C ILE A 121 -15.60 11.84 17.34
N ALA A 122 -16.31 10.93 16.67
CA ALA A 122 -17.27 10.04 17.33
C ALA A 122 -16.63 9.18 18.43
N GLU A 123 -15.44 8.61 18.18
CA GLU A 123 -14.70 7.84 19.20
C GLU A 123 -14.25 8.74 20.38
N ILE A 124 -13.88 9.99 20.12
CA ILE A 124 -13.52 10.95 21.18
C ILE A 124 -14.74 11.28 22.03
N ASP A 125 -15.87 11.60 21.39
CA ASP A 125 -17.12 11.93 22.09
C ASP A 125 -17.58 10.76 22.96
N GLU A 126 -17.59 9.53 22.42
CA GLU A 126 -17.94 8.31 23.18
C GLU A 126 -17.02 8.12 24.40
N ARG A 127 -15.72 8.35 24.25
CA ARG A 127 -14.76 8.23 25.36
C ARG A 127 -14.98 9.30 26.41
N LEU A 128 -15.26 10.54 26.02
CA LEU A 128 -15.56 11.64 26.94
C LEU A 128 -16.85 11.36 27.74
N GLU A 129 -17.92 10.91 27.07
CA GLU A 129 -19.18 10.54 27.73
C GLU A 129 -18.99 9.41 28.76
N ASN A 130 -18.12 8.45 28.47
CA ASN A 130 -17.80 7.35 29.39
C ASN A 130 -16.87 7.77 30.54
N TRP A 131 -16.14 8.87 30.41
CA TRP A 131 -15.27 9.41 31.46
C TRP A 131 -16.01 10.30 32.46
N GLU A 132 -17.15 10.87 32.08
CA GLU A 132 -18.01 11.67 32.97
C GLU A 132 -18.92 10.80 33.86
N LYS A 133 -18.89 9.47 33.70
CA LYS A 133 -19.59 8.49 34.55
C LYS A 133 -18.67 7.94 35.64
#